data_AF-A0A924CU05-F1
#
_entry.id   AF-A0A924CU05-F1
#
_cell.length_a   1.000
_cell.length_b   1.000
_cell.length_c   1.000
_cell.angle_alpha   90.00
_cell.angle_beta   90.00
_cell.angle_gamma   90.00
#
_symmetry.space_group_name_H-M   'P 1'
#
loop_
_entity.id
_entity.type
_entity.pdbx_description
1 polymer ?
#
loop_
_entity_poly.entity_id
_entity_poly.type
_entity_poly.pdbx_seq_one_letter_code
_entity_poly.pdbx_strand_id
1 'polypeptide(L)'
;MPGFSFDALRRRPDVEAPNLFAVDASDRLILDEAAADVAAAQAGEVVVIGDHYGALTLGLIALHGATAVRVHQDALSGELALARNAEAAQLTGTFTSHELGEELLAGARVVVMQLPRSLAALDEIAGIVARFAHPEVVIISGGRLKHMSMAMNEMLARHFADVHASLGRQKSRAIIARGSKIITDRFPQKEFHTDLDLWVCAHGAAFAGTKLDIGTRYLLDFLPQMKADAETAVDLGCGTGILASALAISRPELAILATDESAAAVASARAAATANGLDFAVVRDDGASTQPDSCVDLVLLNPPFHVGSTVHTGLALKLFDEAARILKPGGELWTVFNSHLTYRPALSRIVGFTRQVARGPKFSVTVSVKR
;
A
#
# COMPACT_ATOMS: atom_id res chain seq x y z
N MET A 1 -3.91 -34.38 2.03
CA MET A 1 -4.22 -33.07 1.42
C MET A 1 -3.28 -32.89 0.24
N PRO A 2 -3.71 -32.32 -0.90
CA PRO A 2 -2.77 -31.92 -1.94
C PRO A 2 -1.68 -31.06 -1.26
N GLY A 3 -0.41 -31.41 -1.45
CA GLY A 3 0.67 -30.74 -0.74
C GLY A 3 0.67 -29.26 -1.10
N PHE A 4 0.63 -28.39 -0.08
CA PHE A 4 0.83 -26.96 -0.28
C PHE A 4 2.13 -26.74 -1.05
N SER A 5 2.04 -26.01 -2.17
CA SER A 5 3.17 -25.75 -3.05
C SER A 5 3.32 -24.25 -3.27
N PHE A 6 4.50 -23.73 -2.93
CA PHE A 6 4.86 -22.34 -3.20
C PHE A 6 4.80 -21.98 -4.69
N ASP A 7 5.04 -22.95 -5.58
CA ASP A 7 5.04 -22.72 -7.04
C ASP A 7 3.63 -22.52 -7.60
N ALA A 8 2.59 -22.89 -6.84
CA ALA A 8 1.20 -22.67 -7.21
C ALA A 8 0.70 -21.26 -6.86
N LEU A 9 1.44 -20.51 -6.03
CA LEU A 9 1.05 -19.17 -5.59
C LEU A 9 1.11 -18.17 -6.75
N ARG A 10 0.08 -17.33 -6.84
CA ARG A 10 -0.08 -16.31 -7.89
C ARG A 10 -0.13 -14.91 -7.31
N ARG A 11 0.24 -13.90 -8.10
CA ARG A 11 0.20 -12.49 -7.68
C ARG A 11 -1.16 -11.85 -7.91
N ARG A 12 -1.99 -12.45 -8.77
CA ARG A 12 -3.31 -11.94 -9.17
C ARG A 12 -4.17 -11.53 -7.95
N PRO A 13 -4.74 -10.30 -7.91
CA PRO A 13 -4.96 -9.36 -9.01
C PRO A 13 -3.82 -8.37 -9.26
N ASP A 14 -2.73 -8.45 -8.49
CA ASP A 14 -1.55 -7.64 -8.76
C ASP A 14 -0.89 -8.04 -10.10
N VAL A 15 -0.05 -7.16 -10.61
CA VAL A 15 0.64 -7.30 -11.90
C VAL A 15 1.44 -8.61 -11.93
N GLU A 16 1.18 -9.42 -12.95
CA GLU A 16 1.94 -10.64 -13.26
C GLU A 16 2.85 -10.43 -14.47
N ALA A 17 4.08 -10.93 -14.37
CA ALA A 17 5.04 -10.96 -15.46
C ALA A 17 6.02 -12.14 -15.24
N PRO A 18 6.70 -12.66 -16.29
CA PRO A 18 7.59 -13.82 -16.16
C PRO A 18 8.72 -13.70 -15.11
N ASN A 19 9.09 -12.47 -14.76
CA ASN A 19 10.14 -12.15 -13.79
C ASN A 19 9.59 -11.69 -12.42
N LEU A 20 8.27 -11.73 -12.22
CA LEU A 20 7.60 -11.39 -10.97
C LEU A 20 7.04 -12.65 -10.33
N PHE A 21 7.43 -12.91 -9.09
CA PHE A 21 7.08 -14.11 -8.36
C PHE A 21 6.16 -13.77 -7.18
N ALA A 22 5.29 -14.73 -6.80
CA ALA A 22 4.43 -14.61 -5.63
C ALA A 22 5.15 -14.96 -4.31
N VAL A 23 6.35 -15.52 -4.42
CA VAL A 23 7.15 -16.01 -3.30
C VAL A 23 8.63 -15.82 -3.62
N ASP A 24 9.44 -15.53 -2.61
CA ASP A 24 10.88 -15.48 -2.76
C ASP A 24 11.64 -16.23 -1.64
N ALA A 25 12.97 -16.07 -1.62
CA ALA A 25 13.82 -16.76 -0.66
C ALA A 25 13.69 -16.22 0.77
N SER A 26 13.22 -14.97 0.93
CA SER A 26 12.97 -14.39 2.26
C SER A 26 11.72 -14.99 2.91
N ASP A 27 10.66 -15.30 2.16
CA ASP A 27 9.49 -16.00 2.68
C ASP A 27 9.85 -17.33 3.33
N ARG A 28 10.59 -18.16 2.58
CA ARG A 28 11.07 -19.46 3.05
C ARG A 28 12.01 -19.33 4.25
N LEU A 29 12.81 -18.27 4.29
CA LEU A 29 13.65 -17.98 5.44
C LEU A 29 12.83 -17.66 6.68
N ILE A 30 11.86 -16.77 6.55
CA ILE A 30 11.00 -16.36 7.65
C ILE A 30 10.23 -17.56 8.21
N LEU A 31 9.67 -18.42 7.36
CA LEU A 31 8.95 -19.63 7.78
C LEU A 31 9.83 -20.58 8.61
N ASP A 32 11.05 -20.86 8.13
CA ASP A 32 11.98 -21.74 8.84
C ASP A 32 12.39 -21.16 10.20
N GLU A 33 12.67 -19.85 10.27
CA GLU A 33 13.05 -19.17 11.52
C GLU A 33 11.88 -19.11 12.52
N ALA A 34 10.64 -18.99 12.03
CA ALA A 34 9.44 -18.94 12.86
C ALA A 34 8.94 -20.32 13.33
N ALA A 35 9.45 -21.42 12.77
CA ALA A 35 8.88 -22.75 12.95
C ALA A 35 8.74 -23.18 14.43
N ALA A 36 9.76 -22.91 15.25
CA ALA A 36 9.75 -23.30 16.67
C ALA A 36 8.76 -22.47 17.49
N ASP A 37 8.75 -21.14 17.30
CA ASP A 37 7.82 -20.24 17.99
C ASP A 37 6.37 -20.53 17.58
N VAL A 38 6.13 -20.83 16.31
CA VAL A 38 4.79 -21.17 15.78
C VAL A 38 4.29 -22.52 16.30
N ALA A 39 5.15 -23.53 16.38
CA ALA A 39 4.79 -24.84 16.93
C ALA A 39 4.40 -24.76 18.43
N ALA A 40 4.93 -23.76 19.16
CA ALA A 40 4.59 -23.51 20.55
C ALA A 40 3.37 -22.59 20.74
N ALA A 41 2.92 -21.91 19.68
CA ALA A 41 1.83 -20.95 19.74
C ALA A 41 0.45 -21.64 19.77
N GLN A 42 -0.49 -21.04 20.51
CA GLN A 42 -1.88 -21.47 20.53
C GLN A 42 -2.67 -20.86 19.37
N ALA A 43 -3.89 -21.36 19.15
CA ALA A 43 -4.80 -20.81 18.16
C ALA A 43 -5.03 -19.31 18.40
N GLY A 44 -4.84 -18.50 17.35
CA GLY A 44 -5.02 -17.04 17.42
C GLY A 44 -3.77 -16.27 17.88
N GLU A 45 -2.71 -16.92 18.36
CA GLU A 45 -1.49 -16.24 18.83
C GLU A 45 -0.50 -15.89 17.70
N VAL A 46 -0.73 -16.39 16.48
CA VAL A 46 0.11 -16.15 15.30
C VAL A 46 -0.52 -15.06 14.44
N VAL A 47 0.26 -14.01 14.18
CA VAL A 47 -0.10 -12.87 13.33
C VAL A 47 0.88 -12.77 12.16
N VAL A 48 0.36 -12.47 10.98
CA VAL A 48 1.16 -12.21 9.78
C VAL A 48 0.94 -10.78 9.30
N ILE A 49 2.02 -10.02 9.09
CA ILE A 49 1.97 -8.64 8.60
C ILE A 49 2.75 -8.53 7.30
N GLY A 50 2.13 -7.96 6.26
CA GLY A 50 2.80 -7.67 4.99
C GLY A 50 3.09 -8.90 4.13
N ASP A 51 2.30 -9.97 4.26
CA ASP A 51 2.37 -11.09 3.32
C ASP A 51 1.77 -10.68 1.98
N HIS A 52 2.60 -10.46 0.96
CA HIS A 52 2.12 -9.91 -0.30
C HIS A 52 1.12 -10.82 -1.02
N TYR A 53 1.30 -12.15 -0.99
CA TYR A 53 0.51 -13.06 -1.82
C TYR A 53 0.15 -14.38 -1.12
N GLY A 54 0.35 -14.49 0.18
CA GLY A 54 -0.03 -15.66 0.97
C GLY A 54 1.08 -16.68 1.22
N ALA A 55 2.33 -16.36 0.86
CA ALA A 55 3.44 -17.29 1.07
C ALA A 55 3.71 -17.55 2.55
N LEU A 56 3.61 -16.51 3.38
CA LEU A 56 3.82 -16.62 4.82
C LEU A 56 2.59 -17.23 5.49
N THR A 57 1.41 -16.64 5.31
CA THR A 57 0.17 -17.08 5.95
C THR A 57 -0.15 -18.53 5.62
N LEU A 58 -0.18 -18.88 4.33
CA LEU A 58 -0.53 -20.25 3.93
C LEU A 58 0.60 -21.23 4.25
N GLY A 59 1.86 -20.78 4.19
CA GLY A 59 3.02 -21.58 4.60
C GLY A 59 2.99 -21.94 6.10
N LEU A 60 2.70 -20.97 6.98
CA LEU A 60 2.58 -21.19 8.42
C LEU A 60 1.47 -22.19 8.75
N ILE A 61 0.33 -22.09 8.06
CA ILE A 61 -0.82 -22.98 8.27
C ILE A 61 -0.52 -24.39 7.76
N ALA A 62 -0.05 -24.51 6.51
CA ALA A 62 0.12 -25.80 5.86
C ALA A 62 1.37 -26.57 6.30
N LEU A 63 2.46 -25.87 6.66
CA LEU A 63 3.75 -26.48 6.98
C LEU A 63 4.03 -26.52 8.48
N HIS A 64 3.49 -25.57 9.25
CA HIS A 64 3.78 -25.41 10.68
C HIS A 64 2.54 -25.54 11.58
N GLY A 65 1.36 -25.81 11.00
CA GLY A 65 0.15 -26.10 11.77
C GLY A 65 -0.45 -24.91 12.51
N ALA A 66 -0.11 -23.68 12.12
CA ALA A 66 -0.71 -22.48 12.72
C ALA A 66 -2.23 -22.48 12.51
N THR A 67 -2.99 -22.08 13.53
CA THR A 67 -4.46 -22.05 13.50
C THR A 67 -5.01 -20.70 13.93
N ALA A 68 -6.15 -20.32 13.35
CA ALA A 68 -6.78 -19.01 13.55
C ALA A 68 -5.81 -17.83 13.32
N VAL A 69 -5.03 -17.90 12.25
CA VAL A 69 -4.02 -16.89 11.91
C VAL A 69 -4.72 -15.56 11.62
N ARG A 70 -4.24 -14.47 12.21
CA ARG A 70 -4.71 -13.10 11.88
C ARG A 70 -3.71 -12.44 10.94
N VAL A 71 -4.21 -11.76 9.93
CA VAL A 71 -3.38 -11.22 8.85
C VAL A 71 -3.69 -9.75 8.63
N HIS A 72 -2.64 -8.94 8.42
CA HIS A 72 -2.77 -7.60 7.91
C HIS A 72 -1.93 -7.41 6.65
N GLN A 73 -2.55 -6.81 5.63
CA GLN A 73 -1.92 -6.44 4.38
C GLN A 73 -2.31 -5.00 4.06
N ASP A 74 -1.33 -4.13 3.86
CA ASP A 74 -1.59 -2.73 3.55
C ASP A 74 -2.26 -2.58 2.18
N ALA A 75 -1.71 -3.23 1.15
CA ALA A 75 -2.26 -3.23 -0.21
C ALA A 75 -3.45 -4.19 -0.36
N LEU A 76 -4.58 -3.67 -0.85
CA LEU A 76 -5.79 -4.47 -1.10
C LEU A 76 -5.55 -5.58 -2.13
N SER A 77 -4.70 -5.31 -3.12
CA SER A 77 -4.27 -6.30 -4.11
C SER A 77 -3.64 -7.54 -3.44
N GLY A 78 -2.86 -7.35 -2.37
CA GLY A 78 -2.27 -8.46 -1.61
C GLY A 78 -3.32 -9.27 -0.84
N GLU A 79 -4.28 -8.59 -0.22
CA GLU A 79 -5.40 -9.25 0.49
C GLU A 79 -6.22 -10.14 -0.44
N LEU A 80 -6.58 -9.62 -1.62
CA LEU A 80 -7.28 -10.38 -2.65
C LEU A 80 -6.44 -11.55 -3.20
N ALA A 81 -5.11 -11.38 -3.32
CA ALA A 81 -4.22 -12.43 -3.78
C ALA A 81 -4.09 -13.57 -2.76
N LEU A 82 -3.94 -13.24 -1.47
CA LEU A 82 -3.96 -14.23 -0.40
C LEU A 82 -5.27 -15.01 -0.39
N ALA A 83 -6.42 -14.35 -0.49
CA ALA A 83 -7.73 -15.02 -0.51
C ALA A 83 -7.85 -16.03 -1.68
N ARG A 84 -7.42 -15.64 -2.89
CA ARG A 84 -7.42 -16.52 -4.07
C ARG A 84 -6.45 -17.69 -3.94
N ASN A 85 -5.26 -17.45 -3.42
CA ASN A 85 -4.29 -18.52 -3.21
C ASN A 85 -4.76 -19.48 -2.10
N ALA A 86 -5.47 -18.98 -1.09
CA ALA A 86 -6.08 -19.82 -0.07
C ALA A 86 -7.17 -20.72 -0.65
N GLU A 87 -8.04 -20.20 -1.52
CA GLU A 87 -9.03 -20.98 -2.25
C GLU A 87 -8.37 -22.10 -3.08
N ALA A 88 -7.35 -21.74 -3.88
CA ALA A 88 -6.62 -22.70 -4.69
C ALA A 88 -5.89 -23.77 -3.87
N ALA A 89 -5.40 -23.41 -2.68
CA ALA A 89 -4.73 -24.31 -1.74
C ALA A 89 -5.71 -25.08 -0.83
N GLN A 90 -7.02 -24.85 -0.93
CA GLN A 90 -8.05 -25.42 -0.04
C GLN A 90 -7.86 -25.05 1.44
N LEU A 91 -7.42 -23.82 1.69
CA LEU A 91 -7.16 -23.23 3.01
C LEU A 91 -8.09 -22.04 3.29
N THR A 92 -9.25 -21.96 2.65
CA THR A 92 -10.25 -20.93 2.96
C THR A 92 -10.75 -21.07 4.40
N GLY A 93 -10.90 -19.95 5.11
CA GLY A 93 -11.42 -19.92 6.49
C GLY A 93 -10.40 -20.29 7.58
N THR A 94 -9.13 -20.52 7.22
CA THR A 94 -8.06 -20.82 8.20
C THR A 94 -7.37 -19.57 8.76
N PHE A 95 -7.68 -18.39 8.23
CA PHE A 95 -7.18 -17.10 8.67
C PHE A 95 -8.27 -16.02 8.57
N THR A 96 -8.02 -14.86 9.19
CA THR A 96 -8.88 -13.68 9.11
C THR A 96 -8.05 -12.43 8.80
N SER A 97 -8.58 -11.53 7.97
CA SER A 97 -7.95 -10.25 7.63
C SER A 97 -8.41 -9.16 8.59
N HIS A 98 -7.49 -8.30 9.03
CA HIS A 98 -7.73 -7.21 9.98
C HIS A 98 -7.01 -5.93 9.57
N GLU A 99 -7.53 -4.81 10.05
CA GLU A 99 -6.80 -3.53 10.03
C GLU A 99 -5.58 -3.58 10.96
N LEU A 100 -4.58 -2.72 10.71
CA LEU A 100 -3.41 -2.64 11.56
C LEU A 100 -3.76 -1.96 12.90
N GLY A 101 -4.02 -2.77 13.93
CA GLY A 101 -4.44 -2.25 15.23
C GLY A 101 -4.58 -3.33 16.30
N GLU A 102 -5.35 -3.00 17.34
CA GLU A 102 -5.52 -3.86 18.52
C GLU A 102 -6.16 -5.21 18.18
N GLU A 103 -7.22 -5.24 17.36
CA GLU A 103 -7.92 -6.50 17.02
C GLU A 103 -7.00 -7.51 16.32
N LEU A 104 -6.08 -7.04 15.47
CA LEU A 104 -5.05 -7.84 14.83
C LEU A 104 -4.08 -8.47 15.84
N LEU A 105 -3.71 -7.73 16.89
CA LEU A 105 -2.53 -8.03 17.70
C LEU A 105 -2.85 -8.50 19.12
N ALA A 106 -4.05 -8.28 19.63
CA ALA A 106 -4.43 -8.65 21.00
C ALA A 106 -4.10 -10.13 21.28
N GLY A 107 -3.24 -10.39 22.26
CA GLY A 107 -2.80 -11.75 22.63
C GLY A 107 -1.83 -12.42 21.65
N ALA A 108 -1.36 -11.73 20.60
CA ALA A 108 -0.37 -12.30 19.69
C ALA A 108 0.96 -12.53 20.40
N ARG A 109 1.51 -13.76 20.28
CA ARG A 109 2.83 -14.13 20.80
C ARG A 109 3.88 -14.26 19.70
N VAL A 110 3.44 -14.49 18.45
CA VAL A 110 4.32 -14.60 17.28
C VAL A 110 3.81 -13.69 16.18
N VAL A 111 4.65 -12.75 15.76
CA VAL A 111 4.40 -11.89 14.59
C VAL A 111 5.41 -12.24 13.52
N VAL A 112 4.91 -12.66 12.37
CA VAL A 112 5.70 -13.02 11.20
C VAL A 112 5.51 -11.95 10.13
N MET A 113 6.59 -11.41 9.56
CA MET A 113 6.49 -10.23 8.71
C MET A 113 7.49 -10.22 7.55
N GLN A 114 7.06 -9.82 6.36
CA GLN A 114 8.01 -9.31 5.36
C GLN A 114 8.42 -7.89 5.73
N LEU A 115 9.72 -7.60 5.74
CA LEU A 115 10.22 -6.27 6.06
C LEU A 115 9.68 -5.25 5.05
N PRO A 116 8.97 -4.20 5.50
CA PRO A 116 8.48 -3.17 4.60
C PRO A 116 9.65 -2.36 4.04
N ARG A 117 9.42 -1.72 2.89
CA ARG A 117 10.42 -0.86 2.24
C ARG A 117 10.66 0.45 3.00
N SER A 118 9.60 0.98 3.61
CA SER A 118 9.63 2.24 4.34
C SER A 118 10.10 2.00 5.77
N LEU A 119 11.10 2.76 6.21
CA LEU A 119 11.51 2.79 7.61
C LEU A 119 10.39 3.33 8.51
N ALA A 120 9.56 4.25 8.01
CA ALA A 120 8.41 4.76 8.75
C ALA A 120 7.32 3.68 8.92
N ALA A 121 7.09 2.84 7.90
CA ALA A 121 6.19 1.70 8.03
C ALA A 121 6.70 0.69 9.06
N LEU A 122 8.00 0.37 9.03
CA LEU A 122 8.60 -0.52 10.03
C LEU A 122 8.48 0.06 11.45
N ASP A 123 8.71 1.36 11.60
CA ASP A 123 8.56 2.07 12.88
C ASP A 123 7.12 2.00 13.41
N GLU A 124 6.15 2.29 12.56
CA GLU A 124 4.73 2.24 12.92
C GLU A 124 4.30 0.82 13.30
N ILE A 125 4.58 -0.17 12.44
CA ILE A 125 4.24 -1.57 12.69
C ILE A 125 4.88 -2.05 14.00
N ALA A 126 6.17 -1.76 14.21
CA ALA A 126 6.87 -2.14 15.43
C ALA A 126 6.24 -1.51 16.68
N GLY A 127 5.84 -0.25 16.63
CA GLY A 127 5.18 0.44 17.74
C GLY A 127 3.79 -0.12 18.04
N ILE A 128 3.00 -0.42 17.00
CA ILE A 128 1.66 -1.01 17.16
C ILE A 128 1.77 -2.43 17.72
N VAL A 129 2.72 -3.25 17.23
CA VAL A 129 3.01 -4.58 17.80
C VAL A 129 3.43 -4.48 19.27
N ALA A 130 4.39 -3.62 19.59
CA ALA A 130 4.89 -3.47 20.97
C ALA A 130 3.79 -3.02 21.94
N ARG A 131 2.76 -2.31 21.46
CA ARG A 131 1.65 -1.84 22.27
C ARG A 131 0.56 -2.89 22.50
N PHE A 132 0.13 -3.57 21.45
CA PHE A 132 -1.10 -4.37 21.50
C PHE A 132 -0.86 -5.88 21.57
N ALA A 133 0.33 -6.35 21.17
CA ALA A 133 0.67 -7.76 21.28
C ALA A 133 0.97 -8.17 22.72
N HIS A 134 1.09 -9.47 22.95
CA HIS A 134 1.52 -9.99 24.24
C HIS A 134 2.91 -9.43 24.62
N PRO A 135 3.21 -9.13 25.90
CA PRO A 135 4.51 -8.57 26.30
C PRO A 135 5.73 -9.43 25.91
N GLU A 136 5.51 -10.74 25.80
CA GLU A 136 6.53 -11.72 25.36
C GLU A 136 6.50 -12.01 23.85
N VAL A 137 5.86 -11.14 23.05
CA VAL A 137 5.81 -11.30 21.59
C VAL A 137 7.21 -11.38 20.99
N VAL A 138 7.36 -12.25 20.00
CA VAL A 138 8.49 -12.25 19.08
C VAL A 138 8.06 -11.76 17.71
N ILE A 139 8.85 -10.86 17.13
CA ILE A 139 8.75 -10.52 15.72
C ILE A 139 9.84 -11.31 14.98
N ILE A 140 9.44 -12.10 13.98
CA ILE A 140 10.32 -12.70 12.98
C ILE A 140 10.04 -11.98 11.67
N SER A 141 10.93 -11.06 11.32
CA SER A 141 10.80 -10.25 10.10
C SER A 141 11.91 -10.56 9.11
N GLY A 142 11.65 -10.60 7.81
CA GLY A 142 12.70 -10.92 6.84
C GLY A 142 12.57 -10.21 5.50
N GLY A 143 13.68 -10.17 4.78
CA GLY A 143 13.72 -9.55 3.46
C GLY A 143 14.95 -9.94 2.66
N ARG A 144 14.98 -9.50 1.40
CA ARG A 144 16.15 -9.66 0.51
C ARG A 144 17.24 -8.67 0.92
N LEU A 145 18.49 -9.14 1.00
CA LEU A 145 19.63 -8.33 1.46
C LEU A 145 19.80 -7.02 0.68
N LYS A 146 19.54 -7.02 -0.63
CA LYS A 146 19.58 -5.82 -1.49
C LYS A 146 18.57 -4.72 -1.11
N HIS A 147 17.68 -5.01 -0.16
CA HIS A 147 16.59 -4.15 0.28
C HIS A 147 16.62 -3.89 1.79
N MET A 148 17.60 -4.46 2.49
CA MET A 148 17.77 -4.28 3.92
C MET A 148 18.82 -3.22 4.20
N SER A 149 18.67 -2.53 5.33
CA SER A 149 19.63 -1.56 5.84
C SER A 149 19.82 -1.73 7.34
N MET A 150 20.93 -1.23 7.88
CA MET A 150 21.16 -1.24 9.34
C MET A 150 20.07 -0.46 10.08
N ALA A 151 19.57 0.63 9.49
CA ALA A 151 18.49 1.45 10.04
C ALA A 151 17.23 0.63 10.36
N MET A 152 16.93 -0.47 9.65
CA MET A 152 15.80 -1.34 9.99
C MET A 152 15.93 -1.96 11.38
N ASN A 153 17.15 -2.36 11.76
CA ASN A 153 17.45 -2.88 13.10
C ASN A 153 17.25 -1.78 14.14
N GLU A 154 17.66 -0.56 13.83
CA GLU A 154 17.46 0.61 14.69
C GLU A 154 15.96 0.92 14.88
N MET A 155 15.13 0.77 13.83
CA MET A 155 13.68 0.98 13.96
C MET A 155 13.07 -0.04 14.93
N LEU A 156 13.40 -1.32 14.77
CA LEU A 156 12.95 -2.37 15.69
C LEU A 156 13.51 -2.16 17.11
N ALA A 157 14.78 -1.78 17.24
CA ALA A 157 15.45 -1.55 18.51
C ALA A 157 14.93 -0.30 19.25
N ARG A 158 14.08 0.52 18.64
CA ARG A 158 13.34 1.56 19.37
C ARG A 158 12.18 0.99 20.18
N HIS A 159 11.56 -0.07 19.70
CA HIS A 159 10.36 -0.70 20.29
C HIS A 159 10.64 -2.03 20.98
N PHE A 160 11.82 -2.62 20.79
CA PHE A 160 12.19 -3.92 21.36
C PHE A 160 13.56 -3.87 22.06
N ALA A 161 13.71 -4.65 23.13
CA ALA A 161 14.91 -4.68 23.97
C ALA A 161 16.04 -5.53 23.36
N ASP A 162 15.68 -6.65 22.73
CA ASP A 162 16.60 -7.53 22.02
C ASP A 162 16.25 -7.52 20.52
N VAL A 163 17.23 -7.21 19.69
CA VAL A 163 17.11 -7.22 18.23
C VAL A 163 18.40 -7.78 17.65
N HIS A 164 18.28 -8.89 16.93
CA HIS A 164 19.41 -9.51 16.26
C HIS A 164 19.01 -10.04 14.89
N ALA A 165 19.99 -10.16 14.01
CA ALA A 165 19.78 -10.67 12.66
C ALA A 165 20.26 -12.12 12.54
N SER A 166 19.49 -12.96 11.85
CA SER A 166 19.88 -14.34 11.57
C SER A 166 21.05 -14.42 10.58
N LEU A 167 21.56 -15.63 10.34
CA LEU A 167 22.55 -15.85 9.27
C LEU A 167 21.91 -15.58 7.91
N GLY A 168 22.70 -15.00 7.00
CA GLY A 168 22.22 -14.76 5.64
C GLY A 168 22.03 -16.07 4.88
N ARG A 169 20.88 -16.25 4.22
CA ARG A 169 20.55 -17.43 3.41
C ARG A 169 19.92 -17.02 2.08
N GLN A 170 20.44 -17.51 0.96
CA GLN A 170 19.91 -17.25 -0.39
C GLN A 170 19.68 -15.75 -0.72
N LYS A 171 20.62 -14.89 -0.27
CA LYS A 171 20.53 -13.42 -0.37
C LYS A 171 19.32 -12.83 0.37
N SER A 172 18.91 -13.47 1.46
CA SER A 172 17.89 -13.04 2.40
C SER A 172 18.44 -13.09 3.82
N ARG A 173 17.80 -12.37 4.75
CA ARG A 173 18.12 -12.41 6.18
C ARG A 173 16.86 -12.10 6.98
N ALA A 174 16.73 -12.69 8.16
CA ALA A 174 15.70 -12.34 9.14
C ALA A 174 16.27 -11.41 10.22
N ILE A 175 15.43 -10.55 10.79
CA ILE A 175 15.66 -9.77 12.00
C ILE A 175 14.61 -10.22 13.01
N ILE A 176 15.08 -10.70 14.15
CA ILE A 176 14.29 -11.20 15.26
C ILE A 176 14.29 -10.14 16.36
N ALA A 177 13.11 -9.77 16.86
CA ALA A 177 12.96 -8.78 17.91
C ALA A 177 12.08 -9.29 19.07
N ARG A 178 12.51 -9.02 20.31
CA ARG A 178 11.83 -9.46 21.55
C ARG A 178 11.90 -8.39 22.65
N GLY A 179 11.00 -8.50 23.62
CA GLY A 179 10.95 -7.63 24.80
C GLY A 179 10.42 -6.24 24.46
N SER A 180 9.10 -6.12 24.31
CA SER A 180 8.40 -4.89 23.94
C SER A 180 8.71 -3.73 24.88
N LYS A 181 8.94 -2.55 24.29
CA LYS A 181 9.14 -1.25 24.95
C LYS A 181 8.04 -0.33 24.48
N ILE A 182 7.10 -0.02 25.36
CA ILE A 182 6.01 0.88 25.03
C ILE A 182 6.54 2.31 25.04
N ILE A 183 6.50 2.96 23.87
CA ILE A 183 6.81 4.39 23.70
C ILE A 183 5.57 5.13 23.17
N THR A 184 5.61 6.46 23.24
CA THR A 184 4.55 7.33 22.75
C THR A 184 4.28 7.15 21.26
N ASP A 185 3.02 7.24 20.87
CA ASP A 185 2.59 7.26 19.48
C ASP A 185 3.29 8.32 18.63
N ARG A 186 3.61 7.95 17.39
CA ARG A 186 4.24 8.82 16.40
C ARG A 186 3.45 8.96 15.11
N PHE A 187 2.37 8.20 14.97
CA PHE A 187 1.59 8.12 13.73
C PHE A 187 0.11 8.42 13.99
N PRO A 188 -0.59 9.05 13.03
CA PRO A 188 -0.03 9.61 11.80
C PRO A 188 0.92 10.80 12.09
N GLN A 189 2.00 10.91 11.31
CA GLN A 189 2.82 12.11 11.32
C GLN A 189 2.05 13.26 10.68
N LYS A 190 2.28 14.50 11.13
CA LYS A 190 1.55 15.67 10.66
C LYS A 190 2.51 16.81 10.37
N GLU A 191 2.40 17.43 9.20
CA GLU A 191 3.21 18.56 8.74
C GLU A 191 2.32 19.61 8.06
N PHE A 192 2.57 20.89 8.32
CA PHE A 192 1.85 21.98 7.67
C PHE A 192 2.65 22.50 6.48
N HIS A 193 2.05 22.51 5.30
CA HIS A 193 2.62 23.02 4.06
C HIS A 193 2.10 24.44 3.83
N THR A 194 2.92 25.44 4.16
CA THR A 194 2.54 26.86 4.09
C THR A 194 2.27 27.36 2.67
N ASP A 195 2.85 26.72 1.68
CA ASP A 195 2.66 26.98 0.25
C ASP A 195 1.32 26.47 -0.29
N LEU A 196 0.72 25.48 0.39
CA LEU A 196 -0.62 24.97 0.08
C LEU A 196 -1.68 25.38 1.10
N ASP A 197 -1.28 26.01 2.21
CA ASP A 197 -2.12 26.26 3.39
C ASP A 197 -2.83 24.98 3.89
N LEU A 198 -2.09 23.86 3.91
CA LEU A 198 -2.65 22.51 4.12
C LEU A 198 -1.86 21.71 5.15
N TRP A 199 -2.56 21.08 6.09
CA TRP A 199 -2.02 20.00 6.90
C TRP A 199 -1.98 18.69 6.12
N VAL A 200 -0.79 18.08 6.01
CA VAL A 200 -0.63 16.73 5.48
C VAL A 200 -0.41 15.76 6.64
N CYS A 201 -1.21 14.70 6.67
CA CYS A 201 -1.11 13.61 7.65
C CYS A 201 -0.62 12.35 6.94
N ALA A 202 0.26 11.56 7.57
CA ALA A 202 0.79 10.34 6.96
C ALA A 202 1.06 9.22 7.97
N HIS A 203 0.47 8.05 7.72
CA HIS A 203 0.88 6.77 8.27
C HIS A 203 2.16 6.28 7.57
N GLY A 204 2.92 5.39 8.23
CA GLY A 204 4.28 5.03 7.88
C GLY A 204 4.45 4.36 6.52
N ALA A 205 3.41 3.67 6.02
CA ALA A 205 3.40 3.06 4.69
C ALA A 205 2.89 3.99 3.58
N ALA A 206 2.33 5.16 3.89
CA ALA A 206 1.86 6.10 2.88
C ALA A 206 3.02 6.65 2.03
N PHE A 207 2.79 6.77 0.72
CA PHE A 207 3.77 7.30 -0.22
C PHE A 207 4.21 8.72 0.16
N ALA A 208 5.51 9.00 0.05
CA ALA A 208 6.15 10.26 0.40
C ALA A 208 5.99 10.75 1.86
N GLY A 209 5.31 10.01 2.74
CA GLY A 209 5.02 10.45 4.10
C GLY A 209 4.28 11.79 4.11
N THR A 210 4.65 12.70 5.01
CA THR A 210 4.06 14.04 5.06
C THR A 210 4.56 14.98 3.96
N LYS A 211 5.51 14.56 3.13
CA LYS A 211 6.13 15.42 2.12
C LYS A 211 5.26 15.54 0.88
N LEU A 212 5.29 16.72 0.27
CA LEU A 212 4.68 16.95 -1.03
C LEU A 212 5.58 16.41 -2.15
N ASP A 213 5.13 15.35 -2.83
CA ASP A 213 5.77 14.83 -4.04
C ASP A 213 5.88 15.90 -5.13
N ILE A 214 6.99 15.89 -5.86
CA ILE A 214 7.28 16.89 -6.89
C ILE A 214 6.41 16.72 -8.14
N GLY A 215 5.93 15.50 -8.43
CA GLY A 215 4.95 15.25 -9.49
C GLY A 215 3.58 15.78 -9.09
N THR A 216 3.12 15.44 -7.88
CA THR A 216 1.88 15.97 -7.29
C THR A 216 1.89 17.50 -7.26
N ARG A 217 2.98 18.11 -6.78
CA ARG A 217 3.17 19.57 -6.80
C ARG A 217 2.99 20.16 -8.19
N TYR A 218 3.58 19.53 -9.20
CA TYR A 218 3.47 20.01 -10.57
C TYR A 218 2.07 19.86 -11.14
N LEU A 219 1.31 18.84 -10.74
CA LEU A 219 -0.09 18.68 -11.16
C LEU A 219 -1.00 19.74 -10.52
N LEU A 220 -0.73 20.14 -9.27
CA LEU A 220 -1.51 21.15 -8.55
C LEU A 220 -1.54 22.51 -9.27
N ASP A 221 -0.47 22.89 -9.97
CA ASP A 221 -0.40 24.13 -10.76
C ASP A 221 -1.49 24.23 -11.85
N PHE A 222 -2.11 23.09 -12.22
CA PHE A 222 -3.11 23.01 -13.27
C PHE A 222 -4.56 22.86 -12.76
N LEU A 223 -4.79 22.84 -11.44
CA LEU A 223 -6.16 22.76 -10.88
C LEU A 223 -7.12 23.80 -11.49
N PRO A 224 -6.73 25.09 -11.69
CA PRO A 224 -7.64 26.09 -12.28
C PRO A 224 -8.03 25.83 -13.74
N GLN A 225 -7.33 24.94 -14.45
CA GLN A 225 -7.59 24.59 -15.85
C GLN A 225 -8.44 23.32 -16.00
N MET A 226 -8.63 22.56 -14.92
CA MET A 226 -9.42 21.32 -14.96
C MET A 226 -10.90 21.63 -15.20
N LYS A 227 -11.62 20.71 -15.86
CA LYS A 227 -13.04 20.80 -16.21
C LYS A 227 -13.88 21.65 -15.24
N ALA A 228 -14.22 22.88 -15.64
CA ALA A 228 -14.84 23.89 -14.78
C ALA A 228 -16.31 23.59 -14.40
N ASP A 229 -16.98 22.75 -15.19
CA ASP A 229 -18.35 22.28 -14.99
C ASP A 229 -18.40 20.85 -14.40
N ALA A 230 -17.29 20.30 -13.91
CA ALA A 230 -17.29 19.03 -13.20
C ALA A 230 -18.09 19.14 -11.88
N GLU A 231 -18.99 18.18 -11.66
CA GLU A 231 -19.75 18.03 -10.40
C GLU A 231 -19.20 16.88 -9.54
N THR A 232 -18.48 15.95 -10.18
CA THR A 232 -17.90 14.76 -9.55
C THR A 232 -16.45 14.56 -9.95
N ALA A 233 -15.58 14.25 -8.98
CA ALA A 233 -14.17 13.99 -9.22
C ALA A 233 -13.63 12.79 -8.44
N VAL A 234 -12.65 12.10 -9.05
CA VAL A 234 -11.88 11.03 -8.40
C VAL A 234 -10.40 11.38 -8.34
N ASP A 235 -9.81 11.32 -7.15
CA ASP A 235 -8.35 11.25 -6.95
C ASP A 235 -7.92 9.78 -6.93
N LEU A 236 -7.35 9.31 -8.03
CA LEU A 236 -7.06 7.89 -8.28
C LEU A 236 -5.63 7.56 -7.85
N GLY A 237 -5.48 6.76 -6.78
CA GLY A 237 -4.19 6.55 -6.12
C GLY A 237 -3.83 7.77 -5.26
N CYS A 238 -4.72 8.14 -4.34
CA CYS A 238 -4.69 9.44 -3.67
C CYS A 238 -3.51 9.63 -2.70
N GLY A 239 -2.85 8.56 -2.25
CA GLY A 239 -1.81 8.62 -1.22
C GLY A 239 -2.33 9.31 0.04
N THR A 240 -1.67 10.38 0.48
CA THR A 240 -2.08 11.19 1.63
C THR A 240 -3.24 12.14 1.36
N GLY A 241 -3.84 12.11 0.15
CA GLY A 241 -5.02 12.89 -0.20
C GLY A 241 -4.73 14.37 -0.50
N ILE A 242 -3.50 14.72 -0.87
CA ILE A 242 -3.13 16.12 -1.17
C ILE A 242 -3.92 16.67 -2.36
N LEU A 243 -4.06 15.90 -3.45
CA LEU A 243 -4.81 16.35 -4.63
C LEU A 243 -6.29 16.51 -4.29
N ALA A 244 -6.90 15.51 -3.66
CA ALA A 244 -8.27 15.61 -3.15
C ALA A 244 -8.48 16.82 -2.22
N SER A 245 -7.56 17.07 -1.29
CA SER A 245 -7.67 18.19 -0.34
C SER A 245 -7.58 19.55 -1.03
N ALA A 246 -6.60 19.73 -1.92
CA ALA A 246 -6.46 20.97 -2.69
C ALA A 246 -7.65 21.21 -3.63
N LEU A 247 -8.21 20.14 -4.19
CA LEU A 247 -9.40 20.21 -5.02
C LEU A 247 -10.64 20.59 -4.20
N ALA A 248 -10.82 20.03 -3.00
CA ALA A 248 -11.91 20.37 -2.09
C ALA A 248 -11.84 21.84 -1.62
N ILE A 249 -10.64 22.35 -1.33
CA ILE A 249 -10.42 23.76 -0.96
C ILE A 249 -10.80 24.68 -2.13
N SER A 250 -10.35 24.36 -3.34
CA SER A 250 -10.59 25.21 -4.52
C SER A 250 -12.02 25.11 -5.06
N ARG A 251 -12.73 24.01 -4.79
CA ARG A 251 -14.09 23.73 -5.29
C ARG A 251 -14.95 23.08 -4.19
N PRO A 252 -15.46 23.85 -3.22
CA PRO A 252 -16.18 23.30 -2.06
C PRO A 252 -17.47 22.53 -2.38
N GLU A 253 -18.07 22.76 -3.55
CA GLU A 253 -19.30 22.08 -4.00
C GLU A 253 -19.02 20.79 -4.79
N LEU A 254 -17.75 20.51 -5.13
CA LEU A 254 -17.39 19.36 -5.94
C LEU A 254 -17.46 18.08 -5.10
N ALA A 255 -18.22 17.08 -5.57
CA ALA A 255 -18.25 15.77 -4.92
C ALA A 255 -16.96 15.00 -5.24
N ILE A 256 -16.09 14.86 -4.24
CA ILE A 256 -14.76 14.25 -4.40
C ILE A 256 -14.74 12.88 -3.74
N LEU A 257 -14.23 11.89 -4.48
CA LEU A 257 -13.85 10.58 -3.98
C LEU A 257 -12.34 10.37 -4.15
N ALA A 258 -11.65 10.10 -3.05
CA ALA A 258 -10.26 9.67 -3.06
C ALA A 258 -10.18 8.14 -2.94
N THR A 259 -9.40 7.50 -3.81
CA THR A 259 -9.24 6.03 -3.84
C THR A 259 -7.77 5.66 -3.75
N ASP A 260 -7.44 4.64 -2.96
CA ASP A 260 -6.10 4.07 -2.91
C ASP A 260 -6.15 2.59 -2.50
N GLU A 261 -5.20 1.77 -2.94
CA GLU A 261 -5.14 0.36 -2.53
C GLU A 261 -4.55 0.20 -1.11
N SER A 262 -3.77 1.17 -0.65
CA SER A 262 -3.08 1.16 0.64
C SER A 262 -4.01 1.60 1.78
N ALA A 263 -4.15 0.75 2.79
CA ALA A 263 -4.86 1.08 4.02
C ALA A 263 -4.23 2.30 4.73
N ALA A 264 -2.90 2.38 4.76
CA ALA A 264 -2.17 3.52 5.31
C ALA A 264 -2.41 4.81 4.52
N ALA A 265 -2.49 4.77 3.18
CA ALA A 265 -2.84 5.92 2.36
C ALA A 265 -4.26 6.42 2.67
N VAL A 266 -5.24 5.51 2.70
CA VAL A 266 -6.64 5.83 3.03
C VAL A 266 -6.77 6.46 4.42
N ALA A 267 -6.12 5.87 5.43
CA ALA A 267 -6.10 6.43 6.78
C ALA A 267 -5.44 7.82 6.81
N SER A 268 -4.38 8.02 6.03
CA SER A 268 -3.66 9.29 5.91
C SER A 268 -4.54 10.38 5.27
N ALA A 269 -5.22 10.07 4.17
CA ALA A 269 -6.12 10.99 3.48
C ALA A 269 -7.32 11.37 4.36
N ARG A 270 -7.89 10.43 5.12
CA ARG A 270 -8.96 10.72 6.11
C ARG A 270 -8.46 11.62 7.23
N ALA A 271 -7.26 11.37 7.74
CA ALA A 271 -6.63 12.20 8.77
C ALA A 271 -6.32 13.61 8.24
N ALA A 272 -5.91 13.74 6.98
CA ALA A 272 -5.71 15.02 6.32
C ALA A 272 -7.03 15.77 6.12
N ALA A 273 -8.09 15.12 5.65
CA ALA A 273 -9.42 15.72 5.52
C ALA A 273 -9.90 16.30 6.86
N THR A 274 -9.82 15.49 7.93
CA THR A 274 -10.17 15.90 9.30
C THR A 274 -9.32 17.08 9.78
N ALA A 275 -8.00 17.02 9.56
CA ALA A 275 -7.07 18.05 10.00
C ALA A 275 -7.28 19.41 9.33
N ASN A 276 -7.91 19.44 8.15
CA ASN A 276 -8.19 20.66 7.39
C ASN A 276 -9.69 21.03 7.38
N GLY A 277 -10.55 20.28 8.06
CA GLY A 277 -11.99 20.52 8.06
C GLY A 277 -12.65 20.33 6.68
N LEU A 278 -12.12 19.41 5.87
CA LEU A 278 -12.61 19.12 4.52
C LEU A 278 -13.55 17.93 4.52
N ASP A 279 -14.54 17.95 3.64
CA ASP A 279 -15.51 16.87 3.44
C ASP A 279 -15.33 16.25 2.05
N PHE A 280 -14.66 15.10 1.99
CA PHE A 280 -14.58 14.26 0.80
C PHE A 280 -14.52 12.78 1.21
N ALA A 281 -15.03 11.91 0.33
CA ALA A 281 -15.03 10.48 0.58
C ALA A 281 -13.64 9.88 0.34
N VAL A 282 -13.24 8.91 1.16
CA VAL A 282 -11.98 8.15 0.96
C VAL A 282 -12.27 6.67 1.06
N VAL A 283 -11.90 5.89 0.04
CA VAL A 283 -12.18 4.45 -0.02
C VAL A 283 -10.90 3.67 -0.34
N ARG A 284 -10.73 2.53 0.32
CA ARG A 284 -9.70 1.56 -0.04
C ARG A 284 -10.20 0.73 -1.22
N ASP A 285 -9.55 0.85 -2.37
CA ASP A 285 -10.00 0.22 -3.62
C ASP A 285 -8.80 -0.18 -4.51
N ASP A 286 -8.99 -1.17 -5.36
CA ASP A 286 -8.02 -1.58 -6.37
C ASP A 286 -8.21 -0.69 -7.61
N GLY A 287 -7.58 0.48 -7.59
CA GLY A 287 -7.89 1.56 -8.53
C GLY A 287 -9.25 2.18 -8.17
N ALA A 288 -10.25 1.99 -9.03
CA ALA A 288 -11.62 2.44 -8.78
C ALA A 288 -12.64 1.32 -9.01
N SER A 289 -12.23 0.06 -8.77
CA SER A 289 -12.97 -1.15 -9.14
C SER A 289 -14.38 -1.24 -8.56
N THR A 290 -14.64 -0.58 -7.43
CA THR A 290 -15.97 -0.54 -6.79
C THR A 290 -16.89 0.54 -7.35
N GLN A 291 -16.36 1.45 -8.18
CA GLN A 291 -17.11 2.57 -8.74
C GLN A 291 -17.87 2.15 -10.02
N PRO A 292 -19.08 2.65 -10.26
CA PRO A 292 -19.81 2.36 -11.49
C PRO A 292 -19.10 2.89 -12.73
N ASP A 293 -19.40 2.31 -13.89
CA ASP A 293 -18.96 2.83 -15.18
C ASP A 293 -19.59 4.20 -15.44
N SER A 294 -18.83 5.10 -16.08
CA SER A 294 -19.30 6.44 -16.49
C SER A 294 -20.01 7.23 -15.38
N CYS A 295 -19.44 7.27 -14.18
CA CYS A 295 -19.99 7.95 -13.02
C CYS A 295 -19.36 9.32 -12.72
N VAL A 296 -18.15 9.61 -13.23
CA VAL A 296 -17.39 10.82 -12.85
C VAL A 296 -17.04 11.75 -14.02
N ASP A 297 -16.95 13.06 -13.73
CA ASP A 297 -16.62 14.10 -14.72
C ASP A 297 -15.11 14.33 -14.83
N LEU A 298 -14.39 14.17 -13.72
CA LEU A 298 -12.97 14.50 -13.59
C LEU A 298 -12.20 13.40 -12.85
N VAL A 299 -11.05 13.00 -13.36
CA VAL A 299 -10.12 12.10 -12.66
C VAL A 299 -8.76 12.77 -12.59
N LEU A 300 -8.15 12.78 -11.40
CA LEU A 300 -6.77 13.19 -11.17
C LEU A 300 -5.92 11.95 -10.89
N LEU A 301 -4.73 11.89 -11.48
CA LEU A 301 -3.85 10.72 -11.36
C LEU A 301 -2.37 11.12 -11.36
N ASN A 302 -1.68 10.81 -10.27
CA ASN A 302 -0.21 10.73 -10.23
C ASN A 302 0.15 9.24 -10.09
N PRO A 303 0.31 8.49 -11.20
CA PRO A 303 0.45 7.06 -11.15
C PRO A 303 1.81 6.68 -10.54
N PRO A 304 1.90 5.55 -9.80
CA PRO A 304 3.16 5.10 -9.22
C PRO A 304 4.20 4.82 -10.31
N PHE A 305 5.42 5.34 -10.13
CA PHE A 305 6.51 5.20 -11.09
C PHE A 305 7.40 3.97 -10.84
N HIS A 306 7.29 3.35 -9.66
CA HIS A 306 8.13 2.23 -9.23
C HIS A 306 7.29 1.11 -8.61
N VAL A 307 7.32 -0.08 -9.20
CA VAL A 307 6.88 -1.33 -8.54
C VAL A 307 8.13 -2.18 -8.35
N GLY A 308 8.75 -2.10 -7.17
CA GLY A 308 10.03 -2.75 -6.89
C GLY A 308 11.22 -2.10 -7.63
N SER A 309 12.11 -2.91 -8.21
CA SER A 309 13.34 -2.45 -8.89
C SER A 309 13.17 -2.20 -10.41
N THR A 310 11.95 -2.29 -10.92
CA THR A 310 11.63 -2.18 -12.35
C THR A 310 10.47 -1.21 -12.54
N VAL A 311 10.60 -0.27 -13.48
CA VAL A 311 9.50 0.59 -13.92
C VAL A 311 8.50 -0.32 -14.63
N HIS A 312 7.46 -0.75 -13.93
CA HIS A 312 6.40 -1.54 -14.53
C HIS A 312 5.29 -0.61 -15.00
N THR A 313 5.27 -0.36 -16.30
CA THR A 313 4.19 0.35 -17.00
C THR A 313 2.81 -0.28 -16.74
N GLY A 314 2.75 -1.57 -16.39
CA GLY A 314 1.51 -2.30 -16.17
C GLY A 314 0.56 -1.67 -15.14
N LEU A 315 1.07 -1.16 -14.01
CA LEU A 315 0.22 -0.56 -12.99
C LEU A 315 -0.39 0.77 -13.46
N ALA A 316 0.41 1.63 -14.10
CA ALA A 316 -0.11 2.87 -14.69
C ALA A 316 -1.15 2.59 -15.79
N LEU A 317 -0.93 1.58 -16.63
CA LEU A 317 -1.91 1.18 -17.66
C LEU A 317 -3.22 0.69 -17.05
N LYS A 318 -3.16 -0.13 -15.98
CA LYS A 318 -4.36 -0.54 -15.23
C LYS A 318 -5.14 0.67 -14.70
N LEU A 319 -4.45 1.66 -14.13
CA LEU A 319 -5.10 2.88 -13.65
C LEU A 319 -5.67 3.74 -14.79
N PHE A 320 -5.06 3.74 -15.97
CA PHE A 320 -5.65 4.39 -17.15
C PHE A 320 -6.91 3.68 -17.63
N ASP A 321 -6.94 2.35 -17.60
CA ASP A 321 -8.13 1.56 -17.93
C ASP A 321 -9.26 1.83 -16.93
N GLU A 322 -8.96 1.89 -15.63
CA GLU A 322 -9.93 2.27 -14.58
C GLU A 322 -10.45 3.69 -14.78
N ALA A 323 -9.57 4.68 -14.99
CA ALA A 323 -9.97 6.05 -15.27
C ALA A 323 -10.86 6.14 -16.51
N ALA A 324 -10.51 5.43 -17.59
CA ALA A 324 -11.34 5.39 -18.79
C ALA A 324 -12.72 4.78 -18.54
N ARG A 325 -12.82 3.78 -17.65
CA ARG A 325 -14.08 3.11 -17.34
C ARG A 325 -15.03 4.01 -16.54
N ILE A 326 -14.52 4.69 -15.52
CA ILE A 326 -15.35 5.51 -14.62
C ILE A 326 -15.70 6.89 -15.20
N LEU A 327 -14.94 7.41 -16.16
CA LEU A 327 -15.23 8.70 -16.79
C LEU A 327 -16.51 8.66 -17.63
N LYS A 328 -17.37 9.67 -17.46
CA LYS A 328 -18.48 9.97 -18.39
C LYS A 328 -17.93 10.37 -19.77
N PRO A 329 -18.69 10.19 -20.86
CA PRO A 329 -18.35 10.80 -22.15
C PRO A 329 -18.11 12.31 -22.01
N GLY A 330 -16.99 12.81 -22.54
CA GLY A 330 -16.55 14.19 -22.36
C GLY A 330 -15.90 14.53 -21.01
N GLY A 331 -15.81 13.57 -20.09
CA GLY A 331 -15.06 13.70 -18.85
C GLY A 331 -13.54 13.71 -19.08
N GLU A 332 -12.79 14.27 -18.13
CA GLU A 332 -11.36 14.52 -18.25
C GLU A 332 -10.51 13.69 -17.27
N LEU A 333 -9.49 13.01 -17.78
CA LEU A 333 -8.38 12.50 -16.98
C LEU A 333 -7.22 13.49 -17.04
N TRP A 334 -6.83 14.03 -15.89
CA TRP A 334 -5.62 14.81 -15.68
C TRP A 334 -4.54 13.94 -15.07
N THR A 335 -3.42 13.79 -15.76
CA THR A 335 -2.34 12.91 -15.33
C THR A 335 -0.99 13.59 -15.42
N VAL A 336 -0.20 13.46 -14.37
CA VAL A 336 1.22 13.82 -14.34
C VAL A 336 2.08 12.57 -14.42
N PHE A 337 3.15 12.60 -15.19
CA PHE A 337 4.12 11.49 -15.22
C PHE A 337 5.52 11.96 -15.59
N ASN A 338 6.54 11.17 -15.25
CA ASN A 338 7.91 11.45 -15.65
C ASN A 338 8.03 11.60 -17.18
N SER A 339 8.59 12.71 -17.66
CA SER A 339 8.66 13.10 -19.09
C SER A 339 9.40 12.11 -20.01
N HIS A 340 10.21 11.21 -19.45
CA HIS A 340 10.86 10.14 -20.22
C HIS A 340 9.93 8.94 -20.48
N LEU A 341 8.82 8.82 -19.74
CA LEU A 341 7.80 7.81 -19.96
C LEU A 341 6.92 8.22 -21.14
N THR A 342 6.66 7.29 -22.04
CA THR A 342 5.89 7.50 -23.26
C THR A 342 4.41 7.13 -23.05
N TYR A 343 3.75 7.71 -22.05
CA TYR A 343 2.35 7.38 -21.72
C TYR A 343 1.30 8.01 -22.64
N ARG A 344 1.62 9.10 -23.34
CA ARG A 344 0.64 9.80 -24.21
C ARG A 344 -0.04 8.89 -25.25
N PRO A 345 0.66 8.02 -26.01
CA PRO A 345 0.00 7.08 -26.92
C PRO A 345 -0.93 6.09 -26.21
N ALA A 346 -0.56 5.63 -25.01
CA ALA A 346 -1.40 4.72 -24.22
C ALA A 346 -2.68 5.44 -23.75
N LEU A 347 -2.53 6.64 -23.19
CA LEU A 347 -3.65 7.50 -22.81
C LEU A 347 -4.60 7.77 -23.99
N SER A 348 -4.04 8.05 -25.18
CA SER A 348 -4.84 8.32 -26.38
C SER A 348 -5.63 7.12 -26.87
N ARG A 349 -5.07 5.93 -26.68
CA ARG A 349 -5.68 4.65 -27.04
C ARG A 349 -6.74 4.23 -26.02
N ILE A 350 -6.47 4.38 -24.72
CA ILE A 350 -7.28 3.86 -23.62
C ILE A 350 -8.43 4.82 -23.28
N VAL A 351 -8.14 6.11 -23.10
CA VAL A 351 -9.10 7.09 -22.59
C VAL A 351 -9.79 7.83 -23.74
N GLY A 352 -9.02 8.45 -24.63
CA GLY A 352 -9.53 9.26 -25.73
C GLY A 352 -8.58 10.38 -26.14
N PHE A 353 -9.06 11.49 -26.71
CA PHE A 353 -8.15 12.53 -27.22
C PHE A 353 -7.23 13.08 -26.11
N THR A 354 -5.91 12.95 -26.27
CA THR A 354 -4.91 13.39 -25.27
C THR A 354 -4.11 14.60 -25.73
N ARG A 355 -4.22 15.69 -24.99
CA ARG A 355 -3.42 16.91 -25.14
C ARG A 355 -2.36 16.98 -24.05
N GLN A 356 -1.12 17.27 -24.43
CA GLN A 356 -0.08 17.65 -23.46
C GLN A 356 -0.32 19.12 -23.07
N VAL A 357 -0.62 19.34 -21.79
CA VAL A 357 -0.87 20.68 -21.24
C VAL A 357 0.46 21.36 -20.94
N ALA A 358 1.40 20.63 -20.36
CA ALA A 358 2.73 21.12 -20.07
C ALA A 358 3.78 20.00 -20.10
N ARG A 359 5.04 20.40 -20.28
CA ARG A 359 6.21 19.52 -20.19
C ARG A 359 7.38 20.30 -19.60
N GLY A 360 7.69 19.99 -18.35
CA GLY A 360 8.91 20.45 -17.68
C GLY A 360 10.08 19.50 -17.89
N PRO A 361 11.24 19.79 -17.26
CA PRO A 361 12.44 18.96 -17.35
C PRO A 361 12.23 17.53 -16.84
N LYS A 362 11.41 17.34 -15.80
CA LYS A 362 11.16 16.04 -15.16
C LYS A 362 9.80 15.45 -15.46
N PHE A 363 8.75 16.27 -15.53
CA PHE A 363 7.36 15.81 -15.61
C PHE A 363 6.60 16.39 -16.80
N SER A 364 5.66 15.61 -17.32
CA SER A 364 4.67 16.00 -18.31
C SER A 364 3.29 15.93 -17.68
N VAL A 365 2.44 16.92 -17.97
CA VAL A 365 1.03 16.93 -17.58
C VAL A 365 0.19 16.83 -18.85
N THR A 366 -0.75 15.90 -18.85
CA THR A 366 -1.67 15.67 -19.97
C THR A 366 -3.11 15.69 -19.48
N VAL A 367 -4.00 16.15 -20.35
CA VAL A 367 -5.44 15.93 -20.22
C VAL A 367 -5.90 14.97 -21.32
N SER A 368 -6.66 13.95 -20.95
CA SER A 368 -7.31 13.02 -21.88
C SER A 368 -8.83 13.11 -21.74
N VAL A 369 -9.54 13.31 -22.84
CA VAL A 369 -11.00 13.42 -22.84
C VAL A 369 -11.62 12.09 -23.24
N LYS A 370 -12.53 11.57 -22.41
CA LYS A 370 -13.26 10.32 -22.67
C LYS A 370 -14.15 10.45 -23.91
N ARG A 371 -14.10 9.43 -24.77
CA ARG A 371 -14.90 9.34 -26.00
C ARG A 371 -16.38 9.11 -25.76
#